data_AF-A0A7W5ZPI3-F1
#
_entry.id   AF-A0A7W5ZPI3-F1
#
_cell.length_a   1.000
_cell.length_b   1.000
_cell.length_c   1.000
_cell.angle_alpha   90.00
_cell.angle_beta   90.00
_cell.angle_gamma   90.00
#
_symmetry.space_group_name_H-M   'P 1'
#
loop_
_entity.id
_entity.type
_entity.pdbx_description
1 polymer ?
#
loop_
_entity_poly.entity_id
_entity_poly.type
_entity_poly.pdbx_seq_one_letter_code
_entity_poly.pdbx_strand_id
1 'polypeptide(L)'
;MTHKILVFLGLWELLNLVSANVIAQTIKKDRFIANQGVVTWVETVEIKDMDTPIIVEAMAESLQKKGFIQLESNRTNNVLTGTLLHAPSLGLAKATFRVDILYESYIVSVTAITLLPSTPIEKLILTPQKQFVGAFSPIISKLDEELLQTFSITF
;
A
#
# COMPACT_ATOMS: atom_id res chain seq x y z
N MET A 1 -21.30 -46.57 -54.39
CA MET A 1 -20.04 -45.83 -54.21
C MET A 1 -20.16 -44.91 -53.00
N THR A 2 -19.37 -45.20 -51.98
CA THR A 2 -19.26 -44.47 -50.72
C THR A 2 -18.40 -43.22 -50.89
N HIS A 3 -18.91 -42.04 -50.53
CA HIS A 3 -18.07 -40.91 -50.14
C HIS A 3 -18.43 -40.51 -48.71
N LYS A 4 -17.53 -40.85 -47.79
CA LYS A 4 -17.48 -40.30 -46.43
C LYS A 4 -16.82 -38.92 -46.55
N ILE A 5 -17.44 -37.89 -46.00
CA ILE A 5 -16.73 -36.67 -45.62
C ILE A 5 -16.86 -36.53 -44.11
N LEU A 6 -15.71 -36.62 -43.46
CA LEU A 6 -15.51 -36.47 -42.03
C LEU A 6 -15.29 -34.98 -41.73
N VAL A 7 -16.09 -34.47 -40.78
CA VAL A 7 -15.75 -33.59 -39.65
C VAL A 7 -14.88 -32.35 -39.91
N PHE A 8 -15.45 -31.18 -39.60
CA PHE A 8 -14.83 -30.17 -38.73
C PHE A 8 -15.93 -29.40 -37.97
N LEU A 9 -16.59 -30.09 -37.03
CA LEU A 9 -17.34 -29.48 -35.93
C LEU A 9 -16.39 -29.42 -34.74
N GLY A 10 -15.75 -28.29 -34.51
CA GLY A 10 -14.92 -28.11 -33.34
C GLY A 10 -13.73 -27.23 -33.59
N LEU A 11 -13.97 -25.91 -33.63
CA LEU A 11 -12.98 -24.93 -33.14
C LEU A 11 -13.54 -23.51 -33.01
N TRP A 12 -14.86 -23.31 -32.88
CA TRP A 12 -15.41 -21.95 -32.69
C TRP A 12 -15.87 -21.68 -31.25
N GLU A 13 -16.23 -22.72 -30.48
CA GLU A 13 -16.71 -22.55 -29.09
C GLU A 13 -15.60 -22.47 -28.02
N LEU A 14 -14.33 -22.66 -28.40
CA LEU A 14 -13.19 -22.59 -27.47
C LEU A 14 -12.56 -21.19 -27.35
N LEU A 15 -12.96 -20.22 -28.17
CA LEU A 15 -12.43 -18.85 -28.11
C LEU A 15 -13.24 -17.90 -27.21
N ASN A 16 -14.33 -18.37 -26.58
CA ASN A 16 -15.06 -17.60 -25.57
C ASN A 16 -14.52 -17.80 -24.14
N LEU A 17 -13.44 -18.54 -23.96
CA LEU A 17 -12.76 -18.70 -22.68
C LEU A 17 -11.66 -17.64 -22.55
N VAL A 18 -11.88 -16.74 -21.59
CA VAL A 18 -10.90 -15.83 -21.00
C VAL A 18 -10.64 -14.53 -21.77
N SER A 19 -11.69 -13.76 -22.06
CA SER A 19 -11.57 -12.33 -21.77
C SER A 19 -11.69 -12.18 -20.24
N ALA A 20 -10.61 -12.46 -19.53
CA ALA A 20 -10.48 -12.03 -18.14
C ALA A 20 -10.56 -10.49 -18.19
N ASN A 21 -11.76 -9.96 -17.99
CA ASN A 21 -11.93 -8.57 -17.60
C ASN A 21 -11.23 -8.46 -16.24
N VAL A 22 -9.93 -8.16 -16.26
CA VAL A 22 -9.19 -7.72 -15.09
C VAL A 22 -9.75 -6.34 -14.78
N ILE A 23 -10.91 -6.31 -14.14
CA ILE A 23 -11.40 -5.11 -13.49
C ILE A 23 -10.40 -4.88 -12.36
N ALA A 24 -9.48 -3.93 -12.55
CA ALA A 24 -8.63 -3.44 -11.50
C ALA A 24 -9.54 -2.79 -10.44
N GLN A 25 -10.04 -3.61 -9.51
CA GLN A 25 -10.87 -3.15 -8.42
C GLN A 25 -9.95 -2.49 -7.41
N THR A 26 -9.81 -1.18 -7.55
CA THR A 26 -9.29 -0.33 -6.48
C THR A 26 -10.45 0.03 -5.58
N ILE A 27 -10.37 -0.37 -4.32
CA ILE A 27 -11.34 -0.01 -3.29
C ILE A 27 -10.61 0.74 -2.19
N LYS A 28 -11.28 1.72 -1.60
CA LYS A 28 -10.75 2.54 -0.50
C LYS A 28 -11.66 2.40 0.72
N LYS A 29 -11.04 2.28 1.89
CA LYS A 29 -11.68 2.41 3.19
C LYS A 29 -10.72 3.11 4.13
N ASP A 30 -11.15 4.24 4.67
CA ASP A 30 -10.31 5.14 5.46
C ASP A 30 -9.02 5.47 4.69
N ARG A 31 -7.84 5.29 5.29
CA ARG A 31 -6.52 5.48 4.64
C ARG A 31 -6.04 4.23 3.90
N PHE A 32 -6.76 3.11 3.96
CA PHE A 32 -6.37 1.88 3.29
C PHE A 32 -6.97 1.81 1.89
N ILE A 33 -6.12 1.50 0.92
CA ILE A 33 -6.47 1.25 -0.47
C ILE A 33 -6.09 -0.20 -0.77
N ALA A 34 -7.04 -1.00 -1.26
CA ALA A 34 -6.74 -2.32 -1.78
C ALA A 34 -6.84 -2.30 -3.30
N ASN A 35 -5.77 -2.71 -3.97
CA ASN A 35 -5.73 -2.86 -5.42
C ASN A 35 -5.31 -4.30 -5.75
N GLN A 36 -6.19 -5.04 -6.44
CA GLN A 36 -5.97 -6.44 -6.78
C GLN A 36 -5.63 -7.35 -5.58
N GLY A 37 -6.02 -6.94 -4.37
CA GLY A 37 -5.76 -7.65 -3.12
C GLY A 37 -4.47 -7.26 -2.41
N VAL A 38 -3.69 -6.31 -2.94
CA VAL A 38 -2.57 -5.68 -2.24
C VAL A 38 -3.06 -4.45 -1.50
N VAL A 39 -2.73 -4.34 -0.21
CA VAL A 39 -3.14 -3.20 0.62
C VAL A 39 -2.01 -2.17 0.69
N THR A 40 -2.38 -0.91 0.51
CA THR A 40 -1.55 0.26 0.75
C THR A 40 -2.25 1.16 1.77
N TRP A 41 -1.52 1.62 2.78
CA TRP A 41 -1.97 2.73 3.61
C TRP A 41 -1.46 4.03 3.01
N VAL A 42 -2.32 5.03 2.83
CA VAL A 42 -1.98 6.31 2.20
C VAL A 42 -2.48 7.46 3.04
N GLU A 43 -1.62 8.44 3.29
CA GLU A 43 -2.00 9.71 3.89
C GLU A 43 -1.43 10.89 3.10
N THR A 44 -2.20 11.97 3.02
CA THR A 44 -1.76 13.25 2.46
C THR A 44 -1.81 14.30 3.55
N VAL A 45 -0.71 15.03 3.71
CA VAL A 45 -0.58 16.07 4.73
C VAL A 45 -0.19 17.37 4.03
N GLU A 46 -0.95 18.42 4.31
CA GLU A 46 -0.65 19.78 3.88
C GLU A 46 0.16 20.50 4.96
N ILE A 47 1.24 21.17 4.54
CA ILE A 47 2.03 22.06 5.38
C ILE A 47 2.11 23.40 4.67
N LYS A 48 1.26 24.34 5.12
CA LYS A 48 1.21 25.69 4.56
C LYS A 48 2.49 26.46 4.82
N ASP A 49 2.82 27.35 3.89
CA ASP A 49 3.90 28.33 4.03
C ASP A 49 5.28 27.68 4.25
N MET A 50 5.48 26.45 3.77
CA MET A 50 6.77 25.75 3.90
C MET A 50 7.29 25.26 2.56
N ASP A 51 8.54 25.66 2.26
CA ASP A 51 9.21 25.29 1.03
C ASP A 51 9.52 23.78 0.98
N THR A 52 9.41 23.21 -0.22
CA THR A 52 9.66 21.78 -0.46
C THR A 52 10.99 21.26 0.11
N PRO A 53 12.15 21.94 -0.05
CA PRO A 53 13.41 21.48 0.55
C PRO A 53 13.36 21.39 2.08
N ILE A 54 12.66 22.32 2.73
CA ILE A 54 12.49 22.32 4.20
C ILE A 54 11.64 21.12 4.62
N ILE A 55 10.58 20.80 3.87
CA ILE A 55 9.76 19.59 4.12
C ILE A 55 10.62 18.33 4.00
N VAL A 56 11.47 18.24 2.97
CA VAL A 56 12.38 17.10 2.75
C VAL A 56 13.32 16.90 3.93
N GLU A 57 13.97 17.97 4.38
CA GLU A 57 14.92 17.91 5.50
C GLU A 57 14.21 17.56 6.81
N ALA A 58 13.12 18.28 7.15
CA ALA A 58 12.37 18.04 8.38
C ALA A 58 11.80 16.62 8.45
N MET A 59 11.25 16.10 7.33
CA MET A 59 10.78 14.72 7.27
C MET A 59 11.91 13.73 7.45
N ALA A 60 13.01 13.90 6.72
CA ALA A 60 14.14 12.98 6.83
C ALA A 60 14.73 12.96 8.24
N GLU A 61 14.91 14.11 8.87
CA GLU A 61 15.38 14.20 10.25
C GLU A 61 14.40 13.55 11.25
N SER A 62 13.11 13.80 11.11
CA SER A 62 12.06 13.21 11.96
C SER A 62 12.10 11.68 11.88
N LEU A 63 12.20 11.14 10.65
CA LEU A 63 12.22 9.70 10.41
C LEU A 63 13.53 9.05 10.91
N GLN A 64 14.69 9.70 10.74
CA GLN A 64 15.99 9.19 11.22
C GLN A 64 16.06 9.04 12.74
N LYS A 65 15.32 9.87 13.50
CA LYS A 65 15.27 9.80 14.96
C LYS A 65 14.52 8.56 15.48
N LYS A 66 13.78 7.84 14.62
CA LYS A 66 12.97 6.68 15.00
C LYS A 66 13.78 5.40 14.83
N GLY A 67 14.06 4.71 15.93
CA GLY A 67 14.92 3.51 15.94
C GLY A 67 14.41 2.29 15.16
N PHE A 68 13.19 2.33 14.64
CA PHE A 68 12.58 1.29 13.81
C PHE A 68 12.49 1.69 12.32
N ILE A 69 13.05 2.84 11.93
CA ILE A 69 13.12 3.29 10.54
C ILE A 69 14.51 3.08 9.97
N GLN A 70 14.54 2.50 8.77
CA GLN A 70 15.72 2.44 7.92
C GLN A 70 15.43 3.18 6.62
N LEU A 71 15.94 4.40 6.47
CA LEU A 71 15.86 5.17 5.22
C LEU A 71 16.83 4.61 4.18
N GLU A 72 16.41 4.67 2.92
CA GLU A 72 17.29 4.39 1.79
C GLU A 72 18.22 5.58 1.53
N SER A 73 19.47 5.30 1.18
CA SER A 73 20.51 6.33 1.00
C SER A 73 20.28 7.22 -0.21
N ASN A 74 19.51 6.76 -1.20
CA ASN A 74 19.30 7.46 -2.46
C ASN A 74 18.04 8.34 -2.37
N ARG A 75 18.22 9.61 -2.00
CA ARG A 75 17.16 10.62 -2.11
C ARG A 75 17.10 11.10 -3.55
N THR A 76 16.01 10.80 -4.26
CA THR A 76 15.80 11.25 -5.64
C THR A 76 14.53 12.07 -5.70
N ASN A 77 14.58 13.22 -6.39
CA ASN A 77 13.40 14.00 -6.78
C ASN A 77 12.37 14.27 -5.66
N ASN A 78 12.81 14.74 -4.49
CA ASN A 78 11.93 15.01 -3.33
C ASN A 78 11.14 13.78 -2.83
N VAL A 79 11.66 12.57 -3.09
CA VAL A 79 11.11 11.32 -2.60
C VAL A 79 12.01 10.76 -1.51
N LEU A 80 11.40 10.36 -0.40
CA LEU A 80 12.05 9.60 0.66
C LEU A 80 11.48 8.19 0.69
N THR A 81 12.33 7.18 0.61
CA THR A 81 11.95 5.77 0.70
C THR A 81 12.63 5.10 1.88
N GLY A 82 12.02 4.05 2.39
CA GLY A 82 12.60 3.30 3.49
C GLY A 82 11.76 2.12 3.94
N THR A 83 12.18 1.52 5.05
CA THR A 83 11.50 0.40 5.68
C THR A 83 11.22 0.68 7.14
N LEU A 84 10.06 0.22 7.61
CA LEU A 84 9.71 0.11 9.02
C LEU A 84 10.08 -1.31 9.43
N LEU A 85 10.95 -1.47 10.42
CA LEU A 85 11.46 -2.77 10.88
C LEU A 85 11.20 -2.94 12.37
N HIS A 86 10.54 -4.05 12.71
CA HIS A 86 10.34 -4.49 14.09
C HIS A 86 9.97 -3.33 15.03
N ALA A 87 8.76 -2.80 14.84
CA ALA A 87 8.24 -1.68 15.60
C ALA A 87 7.12 -2.18 16.53
N PRO A 88 7.44 -2.62 17.77
CA PRO A 88 6.46 -3.26 18.65
C PRO A 88 5.33 -2.32 19.06
N SER A 89 5.59 -1.01 19.17
CA SER A 89 4.56 0.00 19.43
C SER A 89 3.48 0.02 18.35
N LEU A 90 3.88 -0.21 17.10
CA LEU A 90 3.01 -0.28 15.92
C LEU A 90 2.37 -1.67 15.73
N GLY A 91 2.75 -2.68 16.52
CA GLY A 91 2.40 -4.08 16.27
C GLY A 91 2.97 -4.63 14.96
N LEU A 92 4.00 -3.97 14.40
CA LEU A 92 4.47 -4.17 13.03
C LEU A 92 5.77 -4.96 13.01
N ALA A 93 5.80 -6.02 12.20
CA ALA A 93 7.00 -6.80 11.94
C ALA A 93 7.85 -6.13 10.86
N LYS A 94 7.23 -5.75 9.73
CA LYS A 94 7.89 -5.04 8.64
C LYS A 94 6.88 -4.30 7.75
N ALA A 95 7.29 -3.19 7.16
CA ALA A 95 6.64 -2.55 6.02
C ALA A 95 7.66 -1.75 5.20
N THR A 96 7.29 -1.38 3.99
CA THR A 96 8.03 -0.42 3.16
C THR A 96 7.23 0.87 3.07
N PHE A 97 7.92 2.00 3.03
CA PHE A 97 7.26 3.30 2.85
C PHE A 97 7.92 4.14 1.77
N ARG A 98 7.12 5.05 1.24
CA ARG A 98 7.51 6.10 0.30
C ARG A 98 6.82 7.39 0.73
N VAL A 99 7.57 8.48 0.77
CA VAL A 99 7.07 9.83 1.00
C VAL A 99 7.39 10.64 -0.25
N ASP A 100 6.36 11.03 -0.99
CA ASP A 100 6.46 11.94 -2.12
C ASP A 100 6.19 13.36 -1.63
N ILE A 101 7.20 14.23 -1.71
CA ILE A 101 7.12 15.59 -1.19
C ILE A 101 6.83 16.55 -2.35
N LEU A 102 5.79 17.35 -2.14
CA LEU A 102 5.21 18.26 -3.13
C LEU A 102 5.37 19.71 -2.64
N TYR A 103 4.77 20.65 -3.37
CA TYR A 103 4.65 22.03 -2.90
C TYR A 103 3.67 22.07 -1.71
N GLU A 104 4.14 22.57 -0.56
CA GLU A 104 3.34 22.74 0.67
C GLU A 104 2.60 21.48 1.14
N SER A 105 3.09 20.30 0.80
CA SER A 105 2.45 19.03 1.17
C SER A 105 3.38 17.84 0.97
N TYR A 106 2.97 16.69 1.53
CA TYR A 106 3.57 15.41 1.23
C TYR A 106 2.53 14.29 1.25
N ILE A 107 2.80 13.25 0.48
CA ILE A 107 1.99 12.03 0.43
C ILE A 107 2.84 10.89 0.96
N VAL A 108 2.31 10.16 1.93
CA VAL A 108 2.91 8.95 2.47
C VAL A 108 2.18 7.76 1.92
N SER A 109 2.91 6.76 1.43
CA SER A 109 2.39 5.44 1.09
C SER A 109 3.17 4.38 1.85
N VAL A 110 2.46 3.49 2.54
CA VAL A 110 3.03 2.34 3.26
C VAL A 110 2.47 1.05 2.66
N THR A 111 3.36 0.17 2.24
CA THR A 111 3.04 -1.08 1.53
C THR A 111 3.73 -2.27 2.17
N ALA A 112 3.37 -3.48 1.72
CA ALA A 112 3.95 -4.74 2.22
C ALA A 112 3.86 -4.86 3.75
N ILE A 113 2.75 -4.38 4.32
CA ILE A 113 2.55 -4.28 5.77
C ILE A 113 2.37 -5.68 6.34
N THR A 114 3.30 -6.06 7.21
CA THR A 114 3.29 -7.32 7.94
C THR A 114 3.25 -7.03 9.44
N LEU A 115 2.22 -7.50 10.12
CA LEU A 115 2.03 -7.38 11.56
C LEU A 115 2.69 -8.55 12.31
N LEU A 116 3.03 -8.34 13.57
CA LEU A 116 3.59 -9.39 14.42
C LEU A 116 2.55 -10.51 14.64
N PRO A 117 2.97 -11.79 14.63
CA PRO A 117 4.35 -12.26 14.48
C PRO A 117 4.86 -12.29 13.03
N SER A 118 3.98 -12.42 12.02
CA SER A 118 4.31 -12.38 10.57
C SER A 118 3.04 -12.46 9.71
N THR A 119 2.01 -11.67 10.05
CA THR A 119 0.71 -11.71 9.33
C THR A 119 0.61 -10.53 8.37
N PRO A 120 0.50 -10.77 7.05
CA PRO A 120 0.19 -9.73 6.08
C PRO A 120 -1.15 -9.07 6.40
N ILE A 121 -1.21 -7.75 6.31
CA ILE A 121 -2.41 -6.98 6.69
C ILE A 121 -3.65 -7.38 5.88
N GLU A 122 -3.45 -7.78 4.63
CA GLU A 122 -4.49 -8.23 3.70
C GLU A 122 -5.35 -9.34 4.32
N LYS A 123 -4.73 -10.26 5.08
CA LYS A 123 -5.43 -11.38 5.72
C LYS A 123 -6.39 -10.96 6.84
N LEU A 124 -6.23 -9.74 7.35
CA LEU A 124 -6.99 -9.22 8.48
C LEU A 124 -8.07 -8.24 8.02
N ILE A 125 -7.81 -7.49 6.95
CA ILE A 125 -8.69 -6.41 6.52
C ILE A 125 -9.43 -6.70 5.22
N LEU A 126 -9.05 -7.74 4.47
CA LEU A 126 -9.74 -8.16 3.26
C LEU A 126 -10.48 -9.49 3.43
N THR A 127 -11.64 -9.58 2.79
CA THR A 127 -12.37 -10.84 2.59
C THR A 127 -11.69 -11.67 1.49
N PRO A 128 -12.04 -12.97 1.34
CA PRO A 128 -11.56 -13.78 0.21
C PRO A 128 -11.89 -13.20 -1.17
N GLN A 129 -12.93 -12.37 -1.26
CA GLN A 129 -13.33 -11.64 -2.48
C GLN A 129 -12.53 -10.35 -2.68
N LYS A 130 -11.48 -10.12 -1.89
CA LYS A 130 -10.62 -8.92 -1.93
C LYS A 130 -11.36 -7.62 -1.63
N GLN A 131 -12.48 -7.70 -0.91
CA GLN A 131 -13.21 -6.53 -0.41
C GLN A 131 -12.80 -6.23 1.03
N PHE A 132 -12.89 -4.97 1.48
CA PHE A 132 -12.65 -4.68 2.90
C PHE A 132 -13.70 -5.35 3.79
N VAL A 133 -13.27 -5.85 4.94
CA VAL A 133 -14.17 -6.29 6.02
C VAL A 133 -15.03 -5.13 6.52
N GLY A 134 -16.23 -5.42 7.04
CA GLY A 134 -17.19 -4.40 7.47
C GLY A 134 -16.63 -3.44 8.53
N ALA A 135 -15.95 -3.95 9.55
CA ALA A 135 -15.29 -3.16 10.59
C ALA A 135 -13.84 -3.60 10.76
N PHE A 136 -12.93 -2.63 10.93
CA PHE A 136 -11.55 -2.93 11.27
C PHE A 136 -11.44 -3.30 12.75
N SER A 137 -10.57 -4.27 13.04
CA SER A 137 -10.28 -4.64 14.43
C SER A 137 -9.43 -3.55 15.11
N PRO A 138 -9.44 -3.48 16.46
CA PRO A 138 -8.73 -2.42 17.19
C PRO A 138 -7.23 -2.32 16.87
N ILE A 139 -6.58 -3.45 16.53
CA ILE A 139 -5.17 -3.46 16.15
C ILE A 139 -4.91 -2.68 14.84
N ILE A 140 -5.86 -2.70 13.90
CA ILE A 140 -5.76 -1.97 12.63
C ILE A 140 -6.01 -0.48 12.85
N SER A 141 -6.96 -0.12 13.71
CA SER A 141 -7.17 1.27 14.12
C SER A 141 -5.94 1.85 14.82
N LYS A 142 -5.34 1.10 15.74
CA LYS A 142 -4.10 1.51 16.40
C LYS A 142 -2.95 1.66 15.40
N LEU A 143 -2.83 0.74 14.44
CA LEU A 143 -1.83 0.86 13.37
C LEU A 143 -2.02 2.15 12.57
N ASP A 144 -3.26 2.49 12.18
CA ASP A 144 -3.57 3.73 11.45
C ASP A 144 -3.09 4.97 12.22
N GLU A 145 -3.45 5.07 13.50
CA GLU A 145 -3.05 6.18 14.37
C GLU A 145 -1.54 6.28 14.55
N GLU A 146 -0.86 5.16 14.73
CA GLU A 146 0.57 5.17 14.97
C GLU A 146 1.37 5.42 13.67
N LEU A 147 0.88 5.00 12.50
CA LEU A 147 1.44 5.39 11.21
C LEU A 147 1.29 6.91 11.02
N LEU A 148 0.14 7.48 11.37
CA LEU A 148 -0.07 8.92 11.31
C LEU A 148 0.95 9.68 12.17
N GLN A 149 1.18 9.25 13.42
CA GLN A 149 2.19 9.83 14.32
C GLN A 149 3.62 9.58 13.86
N THR A 150 3.86 8.45 13.18
CA THR A 150 5.19 8.11 12.65
C THR A 150 5.58 9.09 11.56
N PHE A 151 4.65 9.43 10.66
CA PHE A 151 4.93 10.29 9.52
C PHE A 151 4.48 11.74 9.70
N SER A 152 4.11 12.17 10.91
CA SER A 152 3.88 13.58 11.20
C SER A 152 5.22 14.32 11.38
N ILE A 153 5.34 15.50 10.78
CA ILE A 153 6.38 16.47 11.12
C ILE A 153 5.89 17.31 12.31
N THR A 154 6.60 17.24 13.43
CA THR A 154 6.36 18.08 14.61
C THR A 154 7.52 19.08 14.72
N PHE A 155 7.19 20.37 14.79
CA PHE A 155 8.14 21.47 14.97
C PHE A 155 8.26 21.86 16.45
#